data_AF-A0A1Y2XEV7-F1
#
_entry.id   AF-A0A1Y2XEV7-F1
#
_cell.length_a   1.000
_cell.length_b   1.000
_cell.length_c   1.000
_cell.angle_alpha   90.00
_cell.angle_beta   90.00
_cell.angle_gamma   90.00
#
_symmetry.space_group_name_H-M   'P 1'
#
loop_
_entity.id
_entity.type
_entity.pdbx_description
1 polymer ?
#
loop_
_entity_poly.entity_id
_entity_poly.type
_entity_poly.pdbx_seq_one_letter_code
_entity_poly.pdbx_strand_id
1 'polypeptide(L)' 'PQRGSFPLDHDGECKAVMTKYLSCIKKVKGVNDEECRNIAKSYLSCRMDRNLMARDDFKNLGFAEETDTPSSSEAQKR' A
#
# COMPACT_ATOMS: atom_id res chain seq x y z
N PRO A 1 -7.43 22.90 15.27
CA PRO A 1 -7.00 22.52 13.89
C PRO A 1 -7.91 21.42 13.32
N GLN A 2 -9.05 21.82 12.71
CA GLN A 2 -10.12 20.91 12.27
C GLN A 2 -9.81 20.06 11.03
N ARG A 3 -8.60 20.20 10.47
CA ARG A 3 -7.94 19.21 9.62
C ARG A 3 -6.43 19.34 9.81
N GLY A 4 -5.97 19.23 11.06
CA GLY A 4 -4.55 18.99 11.29
C GLY A 4 -4.19 17.76 10.47
N SER A 5 -3.17 17.88 9.61
CA SER A 5 -2.54 16.75 8.93
C SER A 5 -2.48 15.60 9.92
N PHE A 6 -3.35 14.62 9.75
CA PHE A 6 -3.50 13.53 10.73
C PHE A 6 -2.08 13.00 10.96
N PRO A 7 -1.62 12.83 12.20
CA PRO A 7 -0.27 12.36 12.50
C PRO A 7 -0.16 10.86 12.18
N LEU A 8 -0.53 10.49 10.94
CA LEU A 8 -0.47 9.17 10.33
C LEU A 8 0.98 8.67 10.17
N ASP A 9 1.95 9.54 10.46
CA ASP A 9 3.38 9.29 10.55
C ASP A 9 4.01 10.47 11.34
N HIS A 10 3.90 10.48 12.67
CA HIS A 10 4.53 11.54 13.49
C HIS A 10 6.06 11.38 13.52
N ASP A 11 6.54 10.14 13.51
CA ASP A 11 7.97 9.78 13.64
C ASP A 11 8.60 9.21 12.34
N GLY A 12 7.84 9.09 11.24
CA GLY A 12 8.38 8.61 9.97
C GLY A 12 8.82 7.14 10.01
N GLU A 13 8.18 6.31 10.84
CA GLU A 13 8.68 4.98 11.17
C GLU A 13 8.63 4.01 9.98
N CYS A 14 7.66 4.19 9.08
CA CYS A 14 7.55 3.43 7.84
C CYS A 14 8.05 4.21 6.61
N LYS A 15 8.59 5.42 6.81
CA LYS A 15 9.07 6.31 5.74
C LYS A 15 10.19 5.69 4.92
N ALA A 16 11.07 4.91 5.54
CA ALA A 16 12.16 4.22 4.84
C ALA A 16 11.63 3.28 3.74
N VAL A 17 10.56 2.53 4.03
CA VAL A 17 9.93 1.61 3.07
C VAL A 17 9.12 2.39 2.03
N MET A 18 8.44 3.46 2.44
CA MET A 18 7.73 4.38 1.54
C MET A 18 8.67 4.97 0.49
N THR A 19 9.85 5.45 0.88
CA THR A 19 10.84 6.01 -0.05
C THR A 19 11.34 4.96 -1.04
N LYS A 20 11.53 3.70 -0.59
CA LYS A 20 11.85 2.59 -1.49
C LYS A 20 10.74 2.33 -2.50
N TYR A 21 9.47 2.32 -2.07
CA TYR A 21 8.33 2.13 -2.96
C TYR A 21 8.24 3.23 -4.01
N LEU A 22 8.31 4.49 -3.59
CA LEU A 22 8.29 5.64 -4.51
C LEU A 22 9.47 5.61 -5.47
N SER A 23 10.65 5.23 -5.00
CA SER A 23 11.82 5.06 -5.85
C SER A 23 11.63 3.93 -6.86
N CYS A 24 11.00 2.82 -6.45
CA CYS A 24 10.67 1.70 -7.34
C CYS A 24 9.73 2.17 -8.45
N ILE A 25 8.56 2.72 -8.10
CA ILE A 25 7.57 3.24 -9.06
C ILE A 25 8.19 4.25 -10.04
N LYS A 26 9.08 5.12 -9.53
CA LYS A 26 9.78 6.09 -10.37
C LYS A 26 10.76 5.42 -11.35
N LYS A 27 11.45 4.35 -10.94
CA LYS A 27 12.37 3.59 -11.81
C LYS A 27 11.62 2.88 -12.94
N VAL A 28 10.51 2.24 -12.63
CA VAL A 28 9.67 1.51 -13.59
C VAL A 28 8.70 2.42 -14.36
N LYS A 29 8.91 3.75 -14.34
CA LYS A 29 8.11 4.76 -15.05
C LYS A 29 6.59 4.67 -14.76
N GLY A 30 6.21 4.32 -13.55
CA GLY A 30 4.80 4.20 -13.16
C GLY A 30 4.15 2.84 -13.46
N VAL A 31 4.91 1.87 -13.98
CA VAL A 31 4.43 0.49 -14.15
C VAL A 31 4.38 -0.19 -12.79
N ASN A 32 3.26 -0.78 -12.40
CA ASN A 32 3.14 -1.44 -11.09
C ASN A 32 3.72 -2.87 -11.14
N ASP A 33 5.04 -2.93 -11.27
CA ASP A 33 5.83 -4.18 -11.31
C ASP A 33 5.74 -4.93 -9.97
N GLU A 34 5.88 -6.25 -10.00
CA GLU A 34 5.81 -7.11 -8.81
C GLU A 34 6.82 -6.70 -7.74
N GLU A 35 8.01 -6.24 -8.16
CA GLU A 35 9.02 -5.70 -7.24
C GLU A 35 8.46 -4.52 -6.43
N CYS A 36 7.77 -3.58 -7.08
CA CYS A 36 7.18 -2.43 -6.41
C CYS A 36 5.98 -2.82 -5.56
N ARG A 37 5.19 -3.81 -5.99
CA ARG A 37 4.07 -4.35 -5.20
C ARG A 37 4.58 -4.98 -3.90
N ASN A 38 5.67 -5.75 -3.94
CA ASN A 38 6.28 -6.33 -2.75
C ASN A 38 6.75 -5.27 -1.74
N ILE A 39 7.32 -4.17 -2.23
CA ILE A 39 7.72 -3.04 -1.37
C ILE A 39 6.49 -2.34 -0.78
N ALA A 40 5.42 -2.16 -1.55
CA ALA A 40 4.18 -1.57 -1.05
C ALA A 40 3.46 -2.46 -0.03
N LYS A 41 3.46 -3.78 -0.20
CA LYS A 41 2.97 -4.76 0.78
C LYS A 41 3.71 -4.60 2.12
N SER A 42 5.04 -4.48 2.05
CA SER A 42 5.89 -4.24 3.22
C SER A 42 5.60 -2.90 3.90
N TYR A 43 5.36 -1.84 3.11
CA TYR A 43 5.00 -0.53 3.63
C TYR A 43 3.66 -0.56 4.37
N LEU A 44 2.64 -1.20 3.81
CA LEU A 44 1.34 -1.32 4.45
C LEU A 44 1.38 -2.22 5.68
N SER A 45 2.14 -3.31 5.65
CA SER A 45 2.39 -4.15 6.84
C SER A 45 2.98 -3.33 7.98
N CYS A 46 4.01 -2.53 7.70
CA CYS A 46 4.62 -1.66 8.70
C CYS A 46 3.58 -0.72 9.33
N ARG A 47 2.68 -0.14 8.54
CA ARG A 47 1.63 0.75 9.08
C ARG A 47 0.61 0.00 9.93
N MET A 48 0.25 -1.22 9.54
CA MET A 48 -0.66 -2.08 10.33
C MET A 48 -0.02 -2.52 11.65
N ASP A 49 1.25 -2.92 11.63
CA ASP A 49 1.98 -3.40 12.81
C ASP A 49 2.18 -2.31 13.85
N ARG A 50 2.36 -1.06 13.40
CA ARG A 50 2.53 0.10 14.27
C ARG A 50 1.20 0.78 14.62
N ASN A 51 0.06 0.14 14.31
CA ASN A 51 -1.28 0.69 14.50
C ASN A 51 -1.46 2.10 13.89
N LEU A 52 -0.70 2.42 12.82
CA LEU A 52 -0.81 3.65 12.03
C LEU A 52 -1.94 3.54 10.98
N MET A 53 -2.44 2.33 10.75
CA MET A 53 -3.57 2.02 9.89
C MET A 53 -4.38 0.85 10.50
N ALA A 54 -5.68 0.81 10.24
CA ALA A 54 -6.48 -0.37 10.56
C ALA A 54 -5.92 -1.59 9.83
N ARG A 55 -5.91 -2.74 10.52
CA ARG A 55 -5.58 -4.02 9.88
C ARG A 55 -6.65 -4.36 8.86
N ASP A 56 -6.23 -4.51 7.61
CA ASP A 56 -7.08 -4.91 6.49
C ASP A 56 -6.36 -5.96 5.65
N ASP A 57 -7.11 -6.75 4.91
CA ASP A 57 -6.55 -7.78 4.06
C ASP A 57 -5.88 -7.15 2.83
N PHE A 58 -4.70 -7.67 2.49
CA PHE A 58 -3.94 -7.23 1.32
C PHE A 58 -4.74 -7.29 0.01
N LYS A 59 -5.71 -8.21 -0.10
CA LYS A 59 -6.62 -8.31 -1.24
C LYS A 59 -7.50 -7.06 -1.39
N ASN A 60 -8.00 -6.50 -0.29
CA ASN A 60 -8.82 -5.29 -0.28
C ASN A 60 -7.99 -4.04 -0.61
N LEU A 61 -6.69 -4.10 -0.36
CA LEU A 61 -5.73 -3.04 -0.63
C LEU A 61 -5.15 -3.10 -2.06
N GLY A 62 -5.64 -4.02 -2.91
CA GLY A 62 -5.19 -4.16 -4.29
C GLY A 62 -3.95 -5.04 -4.49
N PHE A 63 -3.57 -5.84 -3.49
CA PHE A 63 -2.49 -6.84 -3.57
C PHE A 63 -3.06 -8.27 -3.68
N ALA A 64 -4.15 -8.44 -4.42
CA ALA A 64 -4.53 -9.78 -4.85
C ALA A 64 -3.42 -10.27 -5.79
N GLU A 65 -2.60 -11.19 -5.30
CA GLU A 65 -1.66 -11.94 -6.14
C GLU A 65 -2.48 -12.65 -7.21
N GLU A 66 -2.20 -12.37 -8.47
CA GLU A 66 -2.71 -13.12 -9.63
C GLU A 66 -2.05 -14.51 -9.65
N THR A 67 -2.11 -15.25 -8.55
CA THR A 67 -1.87 -16.68 -8.58
C THR A 67 -3.21 -17.36 -8.82
N ASP A 68 -3.51 -17.50 -10.12
CA ASP A 68 -4.37 -18.54 -10.70
C ASP A 68 -5.87 -18.50 -10.32
N THR A 69 -6.67 -17.58 -10.91
CA THR A 69 -8.01 -17.81 -11.52
C THR A 69 -8.73 -16.49 -11.87
N PRO A 70 -9.56 -16.44 -12.93
CA PRO A 70 -10.18 -15.21 -13.41
C PRO A 70 -11.49 -14.94 -12.66
N SER A 71 -11.55 -13.96 -11.76
CA SER A 71 -12.84 -13.37 -11.38
C SER A 71 -12.71 -12.04 -10.65
N SER A 72 -13.68 -11.18 -10.97
CA SER A 72 -14.18 -10.06 -10.18
C SER A 72 -13.48 -8.71 -10.37
N SER A 73 -13.63 -8.21 -11.59
CA SER A 73 -14.31 -6.93 -11.78
C SER A 73 -15.65 -6.95 -11.02
N GLU A 74 -15.74 -6.31 -9.85
CA GLU A 74 -17.03 -5.91 -9.31
C GLU A 74 -17.01 -4.41 -8.99
N ALA A 75 -17.30 -3.65 -10.05
CA ALA A 75 -17.90 -2.34 -9.94
C ALA A 75 -19.26 -2.51 -9.23
N GLN A 76 -19.31 -2.27 -7.92
CA GLN A 76 -20.56 -2.13 -7.20
C GLN A 76 -20.79 -0.66 -6.86
N LYS A 77 -21.42 0.05 -7.80
CA LYS A 77 -22.15 1.28 -7.50
C LYS A 77 -23.55 1.14 -8.10
N ARG A 78 -24.52 0.97 -7.20
CA ARG A 78 -25.97 0.99 -7.47
C ARG A 78 -26.43 2.36 -7.94
#